data_AF-A0A1G2CWB9-F1
#
_entry.id   AF-A0A1G2CWB9-F1
#
_cell.length_a   1.000
_cell.length_b   1.000
_cell.length_c   1.000
_cell.angle_alpha   90.00
_cell.angle_beta   90.00
_cell.angle_gamma   90.00
#
_symmetry.space_group_name_H-M   'P 1'
#
loop_
_entity.id
_entity.type
_entity.pdbx_description
1 polymer ?
#
loop_
_entity_poly.entity_id
_entity_poly.type
_entity_poly.pdbx_seq_one_letter_code
_entity_poly.pdbx_strand_id
1 'polypeptide(L)' 'MSTNPNIIWGKEWIEEVSADAAFRGYISQWVADAKIGNLTKEHVLKVVAEIADHRKDPSLVLEVEHRFG' A
#
# COMPACT_ATOMS: atom_id res chain seq x y z
N MET A 1 7.88 -7.23 11.17
CA MET A 1 7.55 -5.82 11.44
C MET A 1 6.26 -5.51 10.70
N SER A 2 5.24 -4.96 11.36
CA SER A 2 4.01 -4.54 10.67
C SER A 2 4.30 -3.23 9.96
N THR A 3 4.46 -3.27 8.64
CA THR A 3 4.55 -2.08 7.80
C THR A 3 3.19 -1.38 7.83
N ASN A 4 3.04 -0.39 8.70
CA ASN A 4 1.79 0.36 8.84
C ASN A 4 1.75 1.45 7.75
N PRO A 5 0.78 1.44 6.82
CA PRO A 5 0.72 2.41 5.75
C PRO A 5 0.32 3.81 6.22
N ASN A 6 -0.10 3.98 7.48
CA ASN A 6 -0.32 5.32 8.05
C ASN A 6 0.98 6.13 8.19
N ILE A 7 2.14 5.46 8.17
CA ILE A 7 3.44 6.07 8.37
C ILE A 7 4.33 5.61 7.21
N ILE A 8 4.69 6.52 6.31
CA ILE A 8 5.72 6.27 5.30
C ILE A 8 7.07 6.59 5.95
N TRP A 9 7.92 5.59 6.10
CA TRP A 9 9.18 5.70 6.85
C TRP A 9 10.36 6.23 6.01
N GLY A 10 10.10 6.64 4.77
CA GLY A 10 11.09 7.17 3.84
C GLY A 10 11.32 6.25 2.63
N LYS A 11 12.35 6.57 1.85
CA LYS A 11 12.61 5.94 0.55
C LYS A 11 12.96 4.45 0.66
N GLU A 12 13.79 4.06 1.62
CA GLU A 12 14.18 2.66 1.84
C GLU A 12 12.97 1.77 2.18
N TRP A 13 12.01 2.32 2.93
CA TRP A 13 10.77 1.63 3.24
C TRP A 13 9.92 1.43 1.99
N ILE A 14 9.80 2.46 1.14
CA ILE A 14 9.11 2.35 -0.14
C ILE A 14 9.78 1.29 -1.02
N GLU A 15 11.11 1.24 -1.07
CA GLU A 15 11.85 0.22 -1.82
C GLU A 15 11.58 -1.21 -1.31
N GLU A 16 11.54 -1.40 0.02
CA GLU A 16 11.22 -2.70 0.65
C GLU A 16 9.78 -3.15 0.32
N VAL A 17 8.79 -2.28 0.52
CA VAL A 17 7.38 -2.62 0.24
C VAL A 17 7.09 -2.70 -1.25
N SER A 18 7.89 -2.02 -2.08
CA SER A 18 7.84 -2.08 -3.54
C SER A 18 8.56 -3.31 -4.10
N ALA A 19 9.12 -4.22 -3.29
CA ALA A 19 9.59 -5.50 -3.79
C ALA A 19 8.40 -6.39 -4.17
N ASP A 20 8.36 -6.93 -5.40
CA ASP A 20 7.21 -7.65 -5.96
C ASP A 20 6.66 -8.78 -5.08
N ALA A 21 7.56 -9.54 -4.45
CA ALA A 21 7.20 -10.64 -3.56
C ALA A 21 6.51 -10.17 -2.27
N ALA A 22 6.83 -8.97 -1.77
CA ALA A 22 6.30 -8.43 -0.52
C ALA A 22 5.08 -7.53 -0.76
N PHE A 23 5.06 -6.80 -1.87
CA PHE A 23 4.03 -5.83 -2.24
C PHE A 23 2.61 -6.41 -2.18
N ARG A 24 2.36 -7.54 -2.87
CA ARG A 24 1.01 -8.13 -2.89
C ARG A 24 0.52 -8.57 -1.51
N GLY A 25 1.44 -9.03 -0.66
CA GLY A 25 1.17 -9.38 0.73
C GLY A 25 0.79 -8.15 1.56
N TYR A 26 1.58 -7.08 1.46
CA TYR A 26 1.31 -5.81 2.15
C TYR A 26 -0.01 -5.19 1.73
N ILE A 27 -0.30 -5.11 0.43
CA ILE A 27 -1.60 -4.61 -0.06
C ILE A 27 -2.76 -5.40 0.54
N SER A 28 -2.67 -6.73 0.53
CA SER A 28 -3.75 -7.58 1.03
C SER A 28 -3.97 -7.39 2.53
N GLN A 29 -2.87 -7.27 3.29
CA GLN A 29 -2.91 -6.96 4.73
C GLN A 29 -3.50 -5.58 5.00
N TRP A 30 -3.07 -4.55 4.27
CA TRP A 30 -3.57 -3.18 4.44
C TRP A 30 -5.05 -3.03 4.09
N VAL A 31 -5.51 -3.69 3.03
CA VAL A 31 -6.93 -3.73 2.69
C VAL A 31 -7.73 -4.43 3.80
N ALA A 32 -7.22 -5.53 4.36
CA ALA A 32 -7.87 -6.23 5.47
C ALA A 32 -7.93 -5.36 6.73
N ASP A 33 -6.82 -4.72 7.10
CA ASP A 33 -6.72 -3.80 8.23
C ASP A 33 -7.65 -2.59 8.06
N ALA A 34 -7.82 -2.10 6.82
CA ALA A 34 -8.77 -1.04 6.52
C ALA A 34 -10.23 -1.50 6.65
N LYS A 35 -10.55 -2.75 6.30
CA LYS A 35 -11.90 -3.32 6.47
C LYS A 35 -12.31 -3.53 7.92
N ILE A 36 -11.35 -3.75 8.83
CA ILE A 36 -11.60 -3.91 10.27
C ILE A 36 -11.45 -2.59 11.07
N GLY A 37 -11.18 -1.47 10.40
CA GLY A 37 -11.10 -0.14 11.02
C GLY A 37 -9.74 0.19 11.66
N ASN A 38 -8.71 -0.63 11.47
CA ASN A 38 -7.35 -0.32 11.92
C ASN A 38 -6.65 0.71 11.03
N LEU A 39 -7.05 0.77 9.76
CA LEU A 39 -6.60 1.75 8.76
C LEU A 39 -7.81 2.38 8.09
N THR A 40 -7.59 3.49 7.40
CA THR A 40 -8.59 4.06 6.48
C THR A 40 -8.23 3.70 5.05
N LYS A 41 -9.22 3.65 4.16
CA LYS A 41 -8.99 3.50 2.70
C LYS A 41 -7.98 4.54 2.20
N GLU A 42 -8.08 5.79 2.66
CA GLU A 42 -7.16 6.87 2.31
C GLU A 42 -5.70 6.57 2.69
N HIS A 43 -5.45 6.01 3.88
CA HIS A 43 -4.09 5.66 4.29
C HIS A 43 -3.47 4.60 3.37
N VAL A 44 -4.26 3.59 2.99
CA VAL A 44 -3.79 2.56 2.04
C VAL A 44 -3.52 3.17 0.67
N LEU A 45 -4.43 3.98 0.15
CA LEU A 45 -4.26 4.62 -1.17
C LEU A 45 -3.08 5.57 -1.22
N LYS A 46 -2.82 6.32 -0.14
CA LYS A 46 -1.66 7.22 -0.06
C LYS A 46 -0.34 6.47 -0.24
N VAL A 47 -0.18 5.33 0.44
CA VAL A 47 1.03 4.51 0.31
C VAL A 47 1.12 3.86 -1.07
N VAL A 48 0.01 3.37 -1.59
CA VAL A 48 -0.03 2.77 -2.91
C VAL A 48 0.34 3.79 -3.98
N ALA A 49 -0.06 5.05 -3.83
CA ALA A 49 0.33 6.13 -4.73
C ALA A 49 1.85 6.37 -4.74
N GLU A 50 2.49 6.37 -3.57
CA GLU A 50 3.96 6.50 -3.47
C GLU A 50 4.68 5.31 -4.10
N ILE A 51 4.17 4.09 -3.89
CA ILE A 51 4.71 2.88 -4.52
C ILE A 51 4.50 2.91 -6.03
N ALA A 52 3.34 3.36 -6.49
CA ALA A 52 3.02 3.53 -7.91
C ALA A 52 3.94 4.54 -8.59
N ASP A 53 4.22 5.67 -7.94
CA ASP A 53 5.20 6.66 -8.42
C ASP A 53 6.61 6.05 -8.51
N HIS A 54 7.04 5.37 -7.44
CA HIS A 54 8.34 4.70 -7.38
C HIS A 54 8.51 3.65 -8.49
N ARG A 55 7.49 2.82 -8.71
CA ARG A 55 7.47 1.78 -9.76
C ARG A 55 7.16 2.32 -11.15
N LYS A 56 6.76 3.59 -11.25
CA LYS A 56 6.23 4.23 -12.47
C LYS A 56 5.03 3.46 -13.06
N ASP A 57 4.17 2.95 -12.18
CA ASP A 57 3.00 2.16 -12.52
C ASP A 57 1.74 2.68 -11.82
N PRO A 58 1.03 3.66 -12.41
CA PRO A 58 -0.19 4.24 -11.83
C PRO A 58 -1.36 3.24 -11.79
N SER A 59 -1.28 2.11 -12.51
CA SER A 59 -2.34 1.10 -12.50
C SER A 59 -2.52 0.43 -11.13
N LEU A 60 -1.49 0.45 -10.28
CA LEU A 60 -1.51 -0.08 -8.92
C LEU A 60 -2.55 0.63 -8.03
N VAL A 61 -2.71 1.94 -8.18
CA VAL A 61 -3.70 2.70 -7.42
C VAL A 61 -5.11 2.24 -7.79
N LEU A 62 -5.39 2.10 -9.09
CA LEU A 62 -6.68 1.64 -9.60
C LEU A 62 -6.98 0.20 -9.15
N GLU A 63 -5.97 -0.69 -9.18
CA GLU A 63 -6.12 -2.06 -8.71
C GLU A 63 -6.52 -2.10 -7.23
N VAL A 64 -5.86 -1.31 -6.38
CA VAL A 64 -6.17 -1.27 -4.95
C VAL A 64 -7.52 -0.62 -4.69
N GLU A 65 -7.87 0.45 -5.41
CA GLU A 65 -9.21 1.05 -5.33
C GLU A 65 -10.31 0.03 -5.65
N HIS A 66 -10.13 -0.80 -6.66
CA HIS A 66 -11.07 -1.88 -6.99
C HIS A 66 -11.21 -2.92 -5.88
N ARG A 67 -10.17 -3.19 -5.10
CA ARG A 67 -10.23 -4.14 -3.95
C ARG A 67 -11.04 -3.59 -2.77
N PHE A 68 -11.26 -2.28 -2.73
CA PHE A 68 -12.15 -1.61 -1.77
C PHE A 68 -13.60 -1.48 -2.27
N GLY A 69 -13.87 -1.81 -3.54
CA GLY A 69 -15.21 -1.84 -4.13
C GLY A 69 -16.10 -2.91 -3.54
#